data_AF-A0A0Q0JBJ9-F1
#
_entry.id   AF-A0A0Q0JBJ9-F1
#
_cell.length_a   1.000
_cell.length_b   1.000
_cell.length_c   1.000
_cell.angle_alpha   90.00
_cell.angle_beta   90.00
_cell.angle_gamma   90.00
#
_symmetry.space_group_name_H-M   'P 1'
#
loop_
_entity.id
_entity.type
_entity.pdbx_description
1 polymer ?
#
loop_
_entity_poly.entity_id
_entity_poly.type
_entity_poly.pdbx_seq_one_letter_code
_entity_poly.pdbx_strand_id
1 'polypeptide(L)'
;MFDRIKVAMSKGVWHALAVIIVMLLAGPEIMVSIELMAMVEVLGASTFVVMYLSGIKLFFSKVWDKYKNFEKHSFFFFPTFPVLKKMPSLIVHSIPERTVVLGLITFITVAMSIFYIQILI
;
A
#
# COMPACT_ATOMS: atom_id res chain seq x y z
N MET A 1 34.81 26.51 25.78
CA MET A 1 35.25 25.09 25.88
C MET A 1 34.06 24.16 26.10
N PHE A 2 33.17 24.49 27.04
CA PHE A 2 31.92 23.75 27.30
C PHE A 2 31.02 23.57 26.08
N ASP A 3 30.84 24.58 25.23
CA ASP A 3 29.97 24.45 24.04
C ASP A 3 30.48 23.43 23.02
N ARG A 4 31.81 23.33 22.87
CA ARG A 4 32.41 22.33 21.97
C ARG A 4 32.22 20.90 22.49
N ILE A 5 32.28 20.72 23.82
CA ILE A 5 32.01 19.43 24.47
C ILE A 5 30.53 19.06 24.33
N LYS A 6 29.62 20.03 24.48
CA LYS A 6 28.17 19.85 24.32
C LYS A 6 27.79 19.42 22.89
N VAL A 7 28.42 20.03 21.89
CA VAL A 7 28.23 19.66 20.47
C VAL A 7 28.82 18.27 20.18
N ALA A 8 29.98 17.93 20.74
CA ALA A 8 30.58 16.62 20.59
C ALA A 8 29.73 15.51 21.24
N MET A 9 29.21 15.73 22.45
CA MET A 9 28.30 14.79 23.12
C MET A 9 26.98 14.63 22.38
N SER A 10 26.40 15.72 21.85
CA SER A 10 25.19 15.67 21.03
C SER A 10 25.39 14.78 19.79
N LYS A 11 26.50 14.95 19.07
CA LYS A 11 26.83 14.08 17.91
C LYS A 11 27.02 12.61 18.32
N GLY A 12 27.63 12.36 19.47
CA GLY A 12 27.80 11.01 20.01
C GLY A 12 26.46 10.32 20.30
N VAL A 13 25.49 11.04 20.86
CA VAL A 13 24.13 10.52 21.10
C VAL A 13 23.44 10.16 19.79
N TRP A 14 23.51 11.03 18.77
CA TRP A 14 22.93 10.74 17.46
C TRP A 14 23.55 9.51 16.78
N HIS A 15 24.87 9.32 16.89
CA HIS A 15 25.54 8.14 16.34
C HIS A 15 25.18 6.86 17.09
N ALA A 16 25.09 6.91 18.42
CA ALA A 16 24.66 5.77 19.22
C ALA A 16 23.21 5.37 18.88
N LEU A 17 22.33 6.34 18.71
CA LEU A 17 20.92 6.10 18.33
C LEU A 17 20.81 5.47 16.94
N ALA A 18 21.61 5.93 15.98
CA ALA A 18 21.68 5.32 14.64
C ALA A 18 22.17 3.86 14.69
N VAL A 19 23.17 3.55 15.51
CA VAL A 19 23.68 2.18 15.69
C VAL A 19 22.63 1.27 16.30
N ILE A 20 21.85 1.76 17.29
CA ILE A 20 20.77 1.00 17.92
C ILE A 20 19.67 0.69 16.89
N ILE A 21 19.28 1.67 16.08
CA ILE A 21 18.28 1.49 15.02
C ILE A 21 18.76 0.43 14.01
N VAL A 22 20.02 0.50 13.59
CA VAL A 22 20.60 -0.48 12.66
C VAL A 22 20.62 -1.88 13.26
N MET A 23 21.04 -2.04 14.53
CA MET A 23 21.02 -3.35 15.20
C MET A 23 19.62 -3.93 15.32
N LEU A 24 18.63 -3.10 15.71
CA LEU A 24 17.27 -3.55 15.93
C LEU A 24 16.52 -3.86 14.63
N LEU A 25 16.86 -3.20 13.52
CA LEU A 25 16.27 -3.49 12.20
C LEU A 25 16.99 -4.64 11.49
N ALA A 26 18.32 -4.66 11.49
CA ALA A 26 19.09 -5.66 10.75
C ALA A 26 18.96 -7.08 11.34
N GLY A 27 18.82 -7.22 12.66
CA GLY A 27 18.67 -8.54 13.29
C GLY A 27 17.44 -9.31 12.81
N PRO A 28 16.22 -8.74 12.92
CA PRO A 28 15.00 -9.33 12.38
C PRO A 28 15.06 -9.58 10.87
N GLU A 29 15.63 -8.67 10.09
CA GLU A 29 15.77 -8.83 8.64
C GLU A 29 16.64 -10.03 8.28
N ILE A 30 17.77 -10.23 8.97
CA ILE A 30 18.65 -11.39 8.76
C ILE A 30 17.94 -12.69 9.13
N MET A 31 17.23 -12.72 10.27
CA MET A 31 16.49 -13.91 10.70
C MET A 31 15.41 -14.30 9.68
N VAL A 32 14.60 -13.33 9.25
CA VAL A 32 13.56 -13.52 8.22
C VAL A 32 14.18 -13.97 6.89
N SER A 33 15.34 -13.43 6.51
CA SER A 33 16.05 -13.81 5.28
C SER A 33 16.55 -15.26 5.33
N ILE A 34 17.03 -15.73 6.47
CA ILE A 34 17.48 -17.12 6.65
C ILE A 34 16.29 -18.09 6.60
N GLU A 35 15.17 -17.75 7.26
CA GLU A 35 13.94 -18.54 7.18
C GLU A 35 13.39 -18.61 5.75
N LEU A 36 13.41 -17.49 5.03
CA LEU A 36 13.04 -17.40 3.62
C LEU A 36 13.94 -18.28 2.74
N MET A 37 15.27 -18.21 2.94
CA MET A 37 16.23 -19.04 2.20
C MET A 37 15.97 -20.53 2.45
N ALA A 38 15.76 -20.93 3.70
CA ALA A 38 15.46 -22.32 4.05
C ALA A 38 14.14 -22.79 3.39
N MET A 39 13.11 -21.95 3.35
CA MET A 39 11.87 -22.27 2.64
C MET A 39 12.07 -22.40 1.13
N VAL A 40 12.89 -21.55 0.52
CA VAL A 40 13.23 -21.64 -0.91
C VAL A 40 14.01 -22.92 -1.22
N GLU A 41 14.93 -23.33 -0.35
CA GLU A 41 15.69 -24.57 -0.51
C GLU A 41 14.81 -25.81 -0.36
N VAL A 42 13.89 -25.83 0.61
CA VAL A 42 13.00 -26.98 0.89
C VAL A 42 11.91 -27.13 -0.17
N LEU A 43 11.27 -26.04 -0.58
CA LEU A 43 10.13 -26.07 -1.50
C LEU A 43 10.57 -25.96 -2.97
N GLY A 44 11.75 -25.39 -3.22
CA GLY A 44 12.24 -25.01 -4.53
C GLY A 44 11.79 -23.60 -4.95
N ALA A 45 12.59 -22.94 -5.78
CA ALA A 45 12.35 -21.55 -6.18
C ALA A 45 11.01 -21.34 -6.90
N SER A 46 10.56 -22.30 -7.71
CA SER A 46 9.32 -22.18 -8.50
C SER A 46 8.05 -22.24 -7.64
N THR A 47 8.01 -23.12 -6.63
CA THR A 47 6.87 -23.24 -5.71
C THR A 47 6.82 -22.06 -4.73
N PHE A 48 8.00 -21.57 -4.32
CA PHE A 48 8.13 -20.39 -3.48
C PHE A 48 7.53 -19.14 -4.14
N VAL A 49 7.82 -18.92 -5.43
CA VAL A 49 7.22 -17.82 -6.20
C VAL A 49 5.70 -17.97 -6.31
N VAL A 50 5.21 -19.19 -6.57
CA VAL A 50 3.76 -19.46 -6.64
C VAL A 50 3.08 -19.23 -5.29
N MET A 51 3.71 -19.61 -4.18
CA MET A 51 3.21 -19.34 -2.83
C MET A 51 3.05 -17.83 -2.60
N TYR A 52 4.07 -17.03 -2.90
CA TYR A 52 4.00 -15.58 -2.74
C TYR A 52 2.93 -14.93 -3.63
N LEU A 53 2.87 -15.30 -4.91
CA LEU A 53 1.83 -14.82 -5.83
C LEU A 53 0.43 -15.21 -5.36
N SER A 54 0.28 -16.42 -4.81
CA SER A 54 -0.99 -16.88 -4.25
C SER A 54 -1.38 -16.09 -3.01
N GLY A 55 -0.42 -15.79 -2.11
CA GLY A 55 -0.64 -14.97 -0.92
C GLY A 55 -1.09 -13.55 -1.27
N ILE A 56 -0.42 -12.92 -2.24
CA ILE A 56 -0.81 -11.61 -2.79
C ILE A 56 -2.23 -11.69 -3.37
N LYS A 57 -2.51 -12.69 -4.20
CA LYS A 57 -3.83 -12.90 -4.80
C LYS A 57 -4.92 -13.08 -3.73
N LEU A 58 -4.65 -13.80 -2.66
CA LEU A 58 -5.59 -14.08 -1.56
C LEU A 58 -5.81 -12.85 -0.68
N PHE A 59 -4.79 -12.02 -0.51
CA PHE A 59 -4.93 -10.72 0.13
C PHE A 59 -5.87 -9.82 -0.66
N PHE A 60 -5.65 -9.70 -1.97
CA PHE A 60 -6.53 -8.93 -2.85
C PHE A 60 -7.93 -9.54 -2.99
N SER A 61 -8.08 -10.87 -2.94
CA SER A 61 -9.39 -11.51 -3.05
C SER A 61 -10.31 -11.13 -1.88
N LYS A 62 -9.80 -11.07 -0.65
CA LYS A 62 -10.58 -10.63 0.51
C LYS A 62 -11.03 -9.17 0.39
N VAL A 63 -10.15 -8.30 -0.11
CA VAL A 63 -10.48 -6.89 -0.37
C VAL A 63 -11.53 -6.80 -1.48
N TRP A 64 -11.35 -7.57 -2.54
CA TRP A 64 -12.26 -7.64 -3.67
C TRP A 64 -13.64 -8.16 -3.31
N ASP A 65 -13.74 -9.17 -2.43
CA ASP A 65 -15.02 -9.70 -1.97
C ASP A 65 -15.76 -8.70 -1.08
N LYS A 66 -15.03 -7.97 -0.22
CA LYS A 66 -15.60 -6.85 0.55
C LYS A 66 -16.08 -5.73 -0.38
N TYR A 67 -15.30 -5.42 -1.40
CA TYR A 67 -15.67 -4.42 -2.41
C TYR A 67 -16.92 -4.82 -3.20
N LYS A 68 -17.00 -6.08 -3.65
CA LYS A 68 -18.20 -6.64 -4.29
C LYS A 68 -19.42 -6.57 -3.39
N ASN A 69 -19.27 -6.85 -2.09
CA ASN A 69 -20.38 -6.72 -1.14
C ASN A 69 -20.78 -5.26 -0.93
N PHE A 70 -19.81 -4.34 -0.91
CA PHE A 70 -20.06 -2.91 -0.86
C PHE A 70 -20.84 -2.45 -2.10
N GLU A 71 -20.46 -2.90 -3.30
CA GLU A 71 -21.12 -2.56 -4.57
C GLU A 71 -22.29 -3.49 -4.94
N LYS A 72 -22.77 -4.34 -4.03
CA LYS A 72 -23.80 -5.37 -4.32
C LYS A 72 -25.12 -4.80 -4.87
N HIS A 73 -25.41 -3.54 -4.55
CA HIS A 73 -26.60 -2.82 -5.00
C HIS A 73 -26.36 -1.89 -6.21
N SER A 74 -25.10 -1.79 -6.67
CA SER A 74 -24.75 -1.07 -7.89
C SER A 74 -24.65 -2.08 -9.03
N PHE A 75 -25.16 -1.72 -10.22
CA PHE A 75 -25.06 -2.56 -11.40
C PHE A 75 -23.64 -2.47 -11.97
N PHE A 76 -22.70 -3.22 -11.40
CA PHE A 76 -21.37 -3.38 -12.00
C PHE A 76 -21.48 -4.26 -13.26
N PHE A 77 -21.66 -3.62 -14.42
CA PHE A 77 -21.71 -4.29 -15.71
C PHE A 77 -20.44 -3.99 -16.50
N PHE A 78 -19.66 -5.02 -16.83
CA PHE A 78 -18.49 -4.87 -17.69
C PHE A 78 -18.85 -5.28 -19.13
N PRO A 79 -19.06 -4.33 -20.07
CA PRO A 79 -19.44 -4.64 -21.43
C PRO A 79 -18.30 -5.31 -22.20
N THR A 80 -18.64 -6.28 -23.05
CA THR A 80 -17.68 -6.95 -23.94
C THR A 80 -17.14 -5.95 -24.98
N PHE A 81 -15.87 -6.08 -25.38
CA PHE A 81 -15.22 -5.22 -26.38
C PHE A 81 -16.04 -4.91 -27.66
N PRO A 82 -16.75 -5.88 -28.28
CA PRO A 82 -17.58 -5.61 -29.46
C PRO A 82 -18.76 -4.68 -29.19
N VAL A 83 -19.33 -4.73 -27.98
CA VAL A 83 -20.45 -3.87 -27.53
C VAL A 83 -19.93 -2.46 -27.25
N LEU A 84 -18.76 -2.37 -26.62
CA LEU A 84 -18.08 -1.12 -26.29
C LEU A 84 -17.70 -0.33 -27.56
N LYS A 85 -17.31 -1.01 -28.64
CA LYS A 85 -17.05 -0.40 -29.96
C LYS A 85 -18.31 0.17 -30.63
N LYS A 86 -19.47 -0.45 -30.40
CA LYS A 86 -20.77 0.01 -30.96
C LYS A 86 -21.41 1.11 -30.12
N MET A 87 -21.21 1.09 -28.80
CA MET A 87 -21.77 2.05 -27.86
C MET A 87 -20.74 2.43 -26.79
N PRO A 88 -19.91 3.46 -27.05
CA PRO A 88 -18.85 3.86 -26.13
C PRO A 88 -19.37 4.51 -24.83
N SER A 89 -20.60 5.04 -24.82
CA SER A 89 -21.21 5.64 -23.62
C SER A 89 -21.49 4.64 -22.49
N LEU A 90 -21.52 3.33 -22.78
CA LEU A 90 -21.70 2.26 -21.79
C LEU A 90 -20.54 2.16 -20.77
N ILE A 91 -19.39 2.76 -21.08
CA ILE A 91 -18.25 2.84 -20.16
C ILE A 91 -18.65 3.57 -18.87
N VAL A 92 -19.48 4.62 -18.97
CA VAL A 92 -19.89 5.43 -17.80
C VAL A 92 -20.75 4.61 -16.84
N HIS A 93 -21.61 3.73 -17.37
CA HIS A 93 -22.44 2.82 -16.57
C HIS A 93 -21.69 1.59 -16.05
N SER A 94 -20.45 1.37 -16.51
CA SER A 94 -19.60 0.29 -16.00
C SER A 94 -18.96 0.65 -14.66
N ILE A 95 -19.00 1.94 -14.27
CA ILE A 95 -18.40 2.44 -13.06
C ILE A 95 -19.44 2.41 -11.93
N PRO A 96 -19.13 1.76 -10.79
CA PRO A 96 -20.05 1.70 -9.67
C PRO A 96 -20.30 3.09 -9.06
N GLU A 97 -21.58 3.47 -8.99
CA GLU A 97 -22.01 4.81 -8.57
C GLU A 97 -21.52 5.18 -7.17
N ARG A 98 -21.54 4.24 -6.22
CA ARG A 98 -21.09 4.48 -4.83
C ARG A 98 -19.59 4.73 -4.73
N THR A 99 -18.79 4.02 -5.50
CA THR A 99 -17.34 4.27 -5.58
C THR A 99 -17.05 5.65 -6.14
N VAL A 100 -17.79 6.11 -7.16
CA VAL A 100 -17.63 7.46 -7.74
C VAL A 100 -17.97 8.53 -6.72
N VAL A 101 -19.09 8.38 -6.00
CA VAL A 101 -19.52 9.34 -4.98
C VAL A 101 -18.51 9.41 -3.83
N LEU A 102 -18.01 8.27 -3.33
CA LEU A 102 -16.94 8.25 -2.34
C LEU A 102 -15.66 8.91 -2.85
N GLY A 103 -15.27 8.64 -4.10
CA GLY A 103 -14.12 9.27 -4.73
C GLY A 103 -14.26 10.80 -4.79
N LEU A 104 -15.45 11.29 -5.13
CA LEU A 104 -15.72 12.72 -5.19
C LEU A 104 -15.69 13.36 -3.79
N ILE A 105 -16.30 12.73 -2.79
CA ILE A 105 -16.29 13.23 -1.41
C ILE A 105 -14.85 13.28 -0.87
N THR A 106 -14.09 12.20 -1.05
CA THR A 106 -12.68 12.14 -0.61
C THR A 106 -11.85 13.21 -1.31
N PHE A 107 -12.02 13.40 -2.62
CA PHE A 107 -11.33 14.46 -3.36
C PHE A 107 -11.64 15.86 -2.80
N ILE A 108 -12.92 16.17 -2.54
CA ILE A 108 -13.31 17.46 -1.93
C ILE A 108 -12.67 17.62 -0.55
N THR A 109 -12.70 16.59 0.29
CA THR A 109 -12.10 16.68 1.65
C THR A 109 -10.59 16.94 1.60
N VAL A 110 -9.88 16.28 0.69
CA VAL A 110 -8.44 16.48 0.52
C VAL A 110 -8.15 17.88 -0.02
N ALA A 111 -8.88 18.33 -1.05
CA ALA A 111 -8.71 19.68 -1.60
C ALA A 111 -8.96 20.77 -0.54
N MET A 112 -9.99 20.61 0.28
CA MET A 112 -10.29 21.54 1.39
C MET A 112 -9.21 21.50 2.47
N SER A 113 -8.68 20.33 2.80
CA SER A 113 -7.58 20.22 3.78
C SER A 113 -6.30 20.89 3.30
N ILE A 114 -5.96 20.77 2.01
CA ILE A 114 -4.80 21.44 1.41
C ILE A 114 -4.98 22.95 1.41
N PHE A 115 -6.17 23.43 0.99
CA PHE A 115 -6.48 24.86 0.98
C PHE A 115 -6.43 25.46 2.39
N TYR A 116 -6.93 24.74 3.39
CA TYR A 116 -6.85 25.14 4.79
C TYR A 116 -5.41 25.25 5.29
N ILE A 117 -4.55 24.26 4.99
CA ILE A 117 -3.13 24.30 5.34
C ILE A 117 -2.43 25.48 4.67
N GLN A 118 -2.77 25.78 3.41
CA GLN A 118 -2.20 26.89 2.66
C GLN A 118 -2.63 28.27 3.17
N ILE A 119 -3.81 28.39 3.79
CA ILE A 119 -4.25 29.62 4.47
C ILE A 119 -3.56 29.80 5.83
N LEU A 120 -3.21 28.70 6.50
CA LEU A 120 -2.60 28.71 7.83
C LEU A 120 -1.11 29.09 7.83
N ILE A 121 -0.42 28.83 6.71
CA ILE A 121 1.02 29.14 6.48
C ILE A 121 1.15 30.57 5.95
#